data_AF-A0A975B4M1-F1
#
_entry.id   AF-A0A975B4M1-F1
#
_cell.length_a   1.000
_cell.length_b   1.000
_cell.length_c   1.000
_cell.angle_alpha   90.00
_cell.angle_beta   90.00
_cell.angle_gamma   90.00
#
_symmetry.space_group_name_H-M   'P 1'
#
loop_
_entity.id
_entity.type
_entity.pdbx_description
1 polymer ?
#
loop_
_entity_poly.entity_id
_entity_poly.type
_entity_poly.pdbx_seq_one_letter_code
_entity_poly.pdbx_strand_id
1 'polypeptide(L)'
;MNPSQITAFEKLLKTGFCPDPESTLSPFLNGLAHPTLDKTGWVISHRLLKLRHQLSTIQETTAAILATQTQYRNPWLKILAARAKEAGTLSDQGALVQLVTNLGPAASWVEQTLNESCLTPTRFTEQERRLLGVSAEQAQALPMLTRIMAAAAQCISFKNQPLPEIAPIDPAGIRTDINWCPGRLLNLPGKHADTGFILSGSGENQPQSDTMTWVLANPWIFLLAAITYAQDSWKAESRGGLLLELPPGQAAHQPSEIQVLVMGHQGDELQCGTLADLIFRVLDHLNMGIFDLMPSPSELNTCLTPMISSILQNRVWQYREGMSGEQGTYEIHPEFSDECYRIAGARSFNRHGQNIRQAIRFQAEQMRAENRSIK
;
A
#
# COMPACT_ATOMS: atom_id res chain seq x y z
N MET A 1 3.63 20.13 22.43
CA MET A 1 3.02 19.57 21.21
C MET A 1 1.52 19.58 21.41
N ASN A 2 0.71 19.81 20.37
CA ASN A 2 -0.74 19.80 20.53
C ASN A 2 -1.25 18.35 20.63
N PRO A 3 -1.92 17.94 21.72
CA PRO A 3 -2.45 16.57 21.86
C PRO A 3 -3.44 16.19 20.74
N SER A 4 -4.19 17.14 20.19
CA SER A 4 -5.13 16.87 19.09
C SER A 4 -4.39 16.45 17.81
N GLN A 5 -3.25 17.09 17.51
CA GLN A 5 -2.41 16.74 16.35
C GLN A 5 -1.82 15.33 16.48
N ILE A 6 -1.33 14.97 17.68
CA ILE A 6 -0.80 13.62 17.94
C ILE A 6 -1.90 12.57 17.68
N THR A 7 -3.09 12.78 18.23
CA THR A 7 -4.21 11.85 18.05
C THR A 7 -4.67 11.80 16.59
N ALA A 8 -4.65 12.92 15.86
CA ALA A 8 -4.97 12.95 14.43
C ALA A 8 -3.97 12.15 13.59
N PHE A 9 -2.67 12.29 13.84
CA PHE A 9 -1.63 11.51 13.15
C PHE A 9 -1.71 10.02 13.50
N GLU A 10 -1.93 9.68 14.76
CA GLU A 10 -2.16 8.28 15.17
C GLU A 10 -3.39 7.69 14.48
N LYS A 11 -4.48 8.47 14.34
CA LYS A 11 -5.68 8.05 13.61
C LYS A 11 -5.38 7.82 12.13
N LEU A 12 -4.71 8.79 11.47
CA LEU A 12 -4.29 8.65 10.07
C LEU A 12 -3.47 7.39 9.85
N LEU A 13 -2.52 7.10 10.72
CA LEU A 13 -1.66 5.92 10.62
C LEU A 13 -2.46 4.62 10.83
N LYS A 14 -3.36 4.58 11.82
CA LYS A 14 -4.13 3.36 12.15
C LYS A 14 -5.27 3.04 11.20
N THR A 15 -5.98 4.06 10.73
CA THR A 15 -7.22 3.88 9.94
C THR A 15 -7.06 4.32 8.50
N GLY A 16 -5.97 5.00 8.17
CA GLY A 16 -5.68 5.52 6.84
C GLY A 16 -6.40 6.82 6.46
N PHE A 17 -7.20 7.39 7.37
CA PHE A 17 -7.88 8.67 7.16
C PHE A 17 -7.93 9.48 8.45
N CYS A 18 -7.65 10.79 8.37
CA CYS A 18 -7.93 11.72 9.46
C CYS A 18 -8.69 12.96 8.95
N PRO A 19 -9.79 13.36 9.62
CA PRO A 19 -10.48 14.61 9.31
C PRO A 19 -9.63 15.81 9.73
N ASP A 20 -9.66 16.88 8.94
CA ASP A 20 -8.98 18.16 9.19
C ASP A 20 -9.79 19.33 8.62
N PRO A 21 -11.02 19.56 9.09
CA PRO A 21 -11.90 20.60 8.54
C PRO A 21 -11.33 22.02 8.70
N GLU A 22 -10.45 22.21 9.68
CA GLU A 22 -9.79 23.49 9.96
C GLU A 22 -8.43 23.64 9.24
N SER A 23 -8.03 22.64 8.42
CA SER A 23 -6.77 22.63 7.67
C SER A 23 -5.50 22.82 8.52
N THR A 24 -5.57 22.43 9.80
CA THR A 24 -4.50 22.62 10.79
C THR A 24 -3.33 21.67 10.62
N LEU A 25 -3.53 20.55 9.91
CA LEU A 25 -2.53 19.51 9.70
C LEU A 25 -1.73 19.73 8.42
N SER A 26 -2.18 20.62 7.53
CA SER A 26 -1.52 20.94 6.25
C SER A 26 -0.01 21.21 6.36
N PRO A 27 0.49 21.98 7.35
CA PRO A 27 1.93 22.23 7.48
C PRO A 27 2.76 20.95 7.71
N PHE A 28 2.13 19.91 8.26
CA PHE A 28 2.76 18.63 8.61
C PHE A 28 2.59 17.58 7.50
N LEU A 29 1.41 17.53 6.88
CA LEU A 29 1.02 16.43 6.00
C LEU A 29 1.22 16.70 4.51
N ASN A 30 1.46 17.96 4.11
CA ASN A 30 1.79 18.30 2.72
C ASN A 30 2.97 17.47 2.20
N GLY A 31 2.74 16.70 1.13
CA GLY A 31 3.71 15.80 0.51
C GLY A 31 3.85 14.43 1.20
N LEU A 32 3.24 14.24 2.36
CA LEU A 32 3.24 12.98 3.13
C LEU A 32 1.91 12.23 3.07
N ALA A 33 0.79 12.93 2.98
CA ALA A 33 -0.54 12.36 2.85
C ALA A 33 -1.28 13.02 1.68
N HIS A 34 -2.27 12.31 1.14
CA HIS A 34 -3.12 12.85 0.10
C HIS A 34 -4.20 13.74 0.73
N PRO A 35 -4.37 14.99 0.29
CA PRO A 35 -5.56 15.76 0.65
C PRO A 35 -6.81 15.10 0.04
N THR A 36 -7.95 15.19 0.72
CA THR A 36 -9.20 14.76 0.12
C THR A 36 -9.74 15.79 -0.87
N LEU A 37 -10.38 15.34 -1.95
CA LEU A 37 -10.95 16.24 -2.96
C LEU A 37 -12.03 17.18 -2.37
N ASP A 38 -12.77 16.71 -1.37
CA ASP A 38 -13.77 17.48 -0.64
C ASP A 38 -13.18 18.40 0.44
N LYS A 39 -11.85 18.38 0.62
CA LYS A 39 -11.08 19.17 1.61
C LYS A 39 -11.50 18.94 3.05
N THR A 40 -12.05 17.76 3.34
CA THR A 40 -12.47 17.37 4.70
C THR A 40 -11.35 16.74 5.52
N GLY A 41 -10.25 16.32 4.90
CA GLY A 41 -9.12 15.73 5.63
C GLY A 41 -7.98 15.20 4.77
N TRP A 42 -7.32 14.18 5.30
CA TRP A 42 -6.12 13.58 4.73
C TRP A 42 -6.23 12.05 4.69
N VAL A 43 -5.77 11.47 3.58
CA VAL A 43 -5.67 10.02 3.35
C VAL A 43 -4.21 9.62 3.37
N ILE A 44 -3.88 8.52 4.06
CA ILE A 44 -2.51 8.03 4.15
C ILE A 44 -1.95 7.71 2.76
N SER A 45 -0.67 8.02 2.54
CA SER A 45 0.03 7.71 1.29
C SER A 45 1.03 6.56 1.46
N HIS A 46 1.45 6.00 0.34
CA HIS A 46 2.58 5.06 0.28
C HIS A 46 3.86 5.59 0.90
N ARG A 47 4.13 6.89 0.78
CA ARG A 47 5.33 7.50 1.38
C ARG A 47 5.29 7.38 2.90
N LEU A 48 4.13 7.65 3.49
CA LEU A 48 3.95 7.58 4.93
C LEU A 48 3.89 6.15 5.45
N LEU A 49 3.32 5.20 4.69
CA LEU A 49 3.39 3.78 5.01
C LEU A 49 4.82 3.25 5.00
N LYS A 50 5.62 3.55 3.96
CA LYS A 50 7.04 3.20 3.91
C LYS A 50 7.80 3.72 5.13
N LEU A 51 7.57 4.97 5.50
CA LEU A 51 8.18 5.58 6.68
C LEU A 51 7.78 4.84 7.97
N ARG A 52 6.49 4.51 8.10
CA ARG A 52 5.97 3.76 9.25
C ARG A 52 6.67 2.41 9.40
N HIS A 53 6.95 1.71 8.30
CA HIS A 53 7.65 0.41 8.34
C HIS A 53 9.14 0.52 8.69
N GLN A 54 9.75 1.69 8.50
CA GLN A 54 11.13 1.93 8.92
C GLN A 54 11.26 2.22 10.42
N LEU A 55 10.15 2.61 11.07
CA LEU A 55 10.09 2.98 12.47
C LEU A 55 9.46 1.86 13.30
N SER A 56 9.83 1.77 14.58
CA SER A 56 9.41 0.64 15.42
C SER A 56 7.95 0.73 15.84
N THR A 57 7.38 1.94 15.89
CA THR A 57 6.02 2.17 16.40
C THR A 57 5.30 3.29 15.64
N ILE A 58 3.97 3.31 15.76
CA ILE A 58 3.12 4.41 15.27
C ILE A 58 3.52 5.72 15.98
N GLN A 59 3.89 5.64 17.25
CA GLN A 59 4.30 6.79 18.04
C GLN A 59 5.60 7.41 17.55
N GLU A 60 6.60 6.59 17.18
CA GLU A 60 7.82 7.08 16.52
C GLU A 60 7.49 7.76 15.19
N THR A 61 6.56 7.20 14.41
CA THR A 61 6.12 7.80 13.14
C THR A 61 5.43 9.15 13.36
N THR A 62 4.55 9.23 14.35
CA THR A 62 3.92 10.48 14.78
C THR A 62 4.95 11.52 15.23
N ALA A 63 5.97 11.10 15.98
CA ALA A 63 7.08 11.97 16.38
C ALA A 63 7.88 12.47 15.16
N ALA A 64 8.11 11.63 14.16
CA ALA A 64 8.81 12.00 12.92
C ALA A 64 8.02 13.04 12.12
N ILE A 65 6.69 12.88 12.01
CA ILE A 65 5.80 13.88 11.37
C ILE A 65 5.87 15.21 12.12
N LEU A 66 5.84 15.20 13.46
CA LEU A 66 5.99 16.42 14.27
C LEU A 66 7.36 17.08 14.06
N ALA A 67 8.44 16.30 14.03
CA ALA A 67 9.80 16.77 13.79
C ALA A 67 10.01 17.41 12.40
N THR A 68 9.02 17.36 11.50
CA THR A 68 9.06 18.17 10.27
C THR A 68 8.91 19.67 10.53
N GLN A 69 8.48 20.07 11.72
CA GLN A 69 8.42 21.46 12.18
C GLN A 69 9.59 21.79 13.10
N THR A 70 10.25 22.92 12.83
CA THR A 70 11.40 23.42 13.61
C THR A 70 11.09 23.55 15.10
N GLN A 71 9.87 23.96 15.46
CA GLN A 71 9.45 24.13 16.85
C GLN A 71 9.46 22.86 17.70
N TYR A 72 9.34 21.69 17.07
CA TYR A 72 9.41 20.37 17.72
C TYR A 72 10.78 19.72 17.52
N ARG A 73 11.37 19.92 16.35
CA ARG A 73 12.69 19.38 15.98
C ARG A 73 13.82 19.98 16.81
N ASN A 74 13.87 21.30 16.98
CA ASN A 74 15.03 21.98 17.54
C ASN A 74 15.35 21.54 18.98
N PRO A 75 14.38 21.40 19.91
CA PRO A 75 14.67 20.86 21.25
C PRO A 75 15.31 19.46 21.23
N TRP A 76 14.84 18.57 20.35
CA TRP A 76 15.41 17.22 20.20
C TRP A 76 16.81 17.24 19.58
N LEU A 77 17.06 18.14 18.62
CA LEU A 77 18.40 18.34 18.06
C LEU A 77 19.40 18.84 19.12
N LYS A 78 18.99 19.71 20.05
CA LYS A 78 19.87 20.17 21.15
C LYS A 78 20.31 19.04 22.05
N ILE A 79 19.42 18.08 22.32
CA ILE A 79 19.73 16.87 23.08
C ILE A 79 20.69 15.98 22.29
N LEU A 80 20.41 15.72 21.02
CA LEU A 80 21.29 14.91 20.16
C LEU A 80 22.69 15.54 20.02
N ALA A 81 22.76 16.86 19.87
CA ALA A 81 24.00 17.62 19.82
C ALA A 81 24.80 17.50 21.13
N ALA A 82 24.13 17.50 22.28
CA ALA A 82 24.78 17.30 23.56
C ALA A 82 25.32 15.87 23.71
N ARG A 83 24.55 14.85 23.29
CA ARG A 83 25.01 13.46 23.25
C ARG A 83 26.20 13.26 22.31
N ALA A 84 26.23 13.95 21.18
CA ALA A 84 27.38 13.96 20.28
C ALA A 84 28.62 14.60 20.95
N LYS A 85 28.45 15.72 21.67
CA LYS A 85 29.54 16.34 22.42
C LYS A 85 30.08 15.46 23.54
N GLU A 86 29.21 14.76 24.27
CA GLU A 86 29.62 13.80 25.30
C GLU A 86 30.50 12.70 24.69
N ALA A 87 30.05 12.07 23.60
CA ALA A 87 30.84 11.06 22.89
C ALA A 87 32.19 11.59 22.39
N GLY A 88 32.21 12.81 21.86
CA GLY A 88 33.45 13.48 21.44
C GLY A 88 34.40 13.77 22.58
N THR A 89 33.89 14.17 23.74
CA THR A 89 34.69 14.45 24.95
C THR A 89 35.32 13.16 25.48
N LEU A 90 34.59 12.05 25.40
CA LEU A 90 35.07 10.71 25.76
C LEU A 90 36.00 10.08 24.70
N SER A 91 36.26 10.78 23.58
CA SER A 91 37.05 10.28 22.45
C SER A 91 36.51 8.95 21.88
N ASP A 92 35.21 8.70 22.00
CA ASP A 92 34.56 7.50 21.46
C ASP A 92 34.21 7.71 19.99
N GLN A 93 35.19 7.43 19.13
CA GLN A 93 35.04 7.55 17.68
C GLN A 93 33.95 6.59 17.14
N GLY A 94 33.82 5.40 17.72
CA GLY A 94 32.84 4.40 17.30
C GLY A 94 31.41 4.89 17.50
N ALA A 95 31.13 5.44 18.69
CA ALA A 95 29.83 6.01 19.00
C ALA A 95 29.46 7.20 18.09
N LEU A 96 30.43 8.07 17.77
CA LEU A 96 30.20 9.20 16.85
C LEU A 96 29.89 8.73 15.43
N VAL A 97 30.67 7.78 14.89
CA VAL A 97 30.43 7.22 13.55
C VAL A 97 29.06 6.56 13.50
N GLN A 98 28.70 5.78 14.52
CA GLN A 98 27.39 5.14 14.59
C GLN A 98 26.25 6.17 14.66
N LEU A 99 26.42 7.24 15.46
CA LEU A 99 25.43 8.29 15.59
C LEU A 99 25.18 9.01 14.26
N VAL A 100 26.26 9.41 13.56
CA VAL A 100 26.17 10.06 12.24
C VAL A 100 25.55 9.13 11.21
N THR A 101 25.96 7.86 11.20
CA THR A 101 25.41 6.84 10.27
C THR A 101 23.92 6.66 10.49
N ASN A 102 23.46 6.57 11.74
CA ASN A 102 22.05 6.40 12.07
C ASN A 102 21.21 7.65 11.78
N LEU A 103 21.78 8.85 11.93
CA LEU A 103 21.09 10.10 11.63
C LEU A 103 20.95 10.36 10.13
N GLY A 104 21.88 9.84 9.31
CA GLY A 104 21.91 10.03 7.87
C GLY A 104 21.83 11.52 7.51
N PRO A 105 20.89 11.96 6.64
CA PRO A 105 20.75 13.37 6.26
C PRO A 105 20.53 14.33 7.45
N ALA A 106 19.95 13.85 8.55
CA ALA A 106 19.70 14.65 9.74
C ALA A 106 20.97 14.99 10.54
N ALA A 107 22.11 14.36 10.25
CA ALA A 107 23.38 14.64 10.91
C ALA A 107 23.81 16.11 10.74
N SER A 108 23.58 16.68 9.55
CA SER A 108 23.83 18.09 9.25
C SER A 108 23.08 19.05 10.19
N TRP A 109 21.87 18.67 10.63
CA TRP A 109 21.10 19.49 11.57
C TRP A 109 21.67 19.45 12.98
N VAL A 110 22.20 18.28 13.40
CA VAL A 110 22.87 18.13 14.68
C VAL A 110 24.16 18.95 14.71
N GLU A 111 24.94 18.90 13.63
CA GLU A 111 26.16 19.71 13.46
C GLU A 111 25.88 21.21 13.64
N GLN A 112 24.85 21.72 12.94
CA GLN A 112 24.44 23.13 13.05
C GLN A 112 23.96 23.51 14.45
N THR A 113 23.50 22.55 15.26
CA THR A 113 22.95 22.77 16.60
C THR A 113 23.99 22.53 17.71
N LEU A 114 25.24 22.18 17.37
CA LEU A 114 26.29 21.85 18.36
C LEU A 114 26.50 22.96 19.39
N ASN A 115 26.49 24.24 18.99
CA ASN A 115 26.71 25.36 19.90
C ASN A 115 25.56 25.57 20.90
N GLU A 116 24.37 25.05 20.60
CA GLU A 116 23.18 25.15 21.43
C GLU A 116 22.85 23.85 22.17
N SER A 117 23.79 22.90 22.19
CA SER A 117 23.67 21.60 22.85
C SER A 117 23.18 21.73 24.30
N CYS A 118 22.16 20.97 24.69
CA CYS A 118 21.64 20.99 26.06
C CYS A 118 21.05 19.63 26.46
N LEU A 119 21.34 19.18 27.70
CA LEU A 119 20.74 17.98 28.33
C LEU A 119 19.80 18.37 29.47
N THR A 120 18.87 19.26 29.18
CA THR A 120 17.77 19.58 30.09
C THR A 120 16.46 19.03 29.52
N PRO A 121 15.48 18.69 30.39
CA PRO A 121 14.13 18.36 29.93
C PRO A 121 13.59 19.43 28.98
N THR A 122 12.90 19.01 27.93
CA THR A 122 12.30 19.96 26.99
C THR A 122 10.97 20.48 27.55
N ARG A 123 10.36 21.45 26.85
CA ARG A 123 8.98 21.88 27.15
C ARG A 123 7.90 20.85 26.76
N PHE A 124 8.29 19.67 26.27
CA PHE A 124 7.41 18.65 25.73
C PHE A 124 7.50 17.31 26.49
N THR A 125 8.06 17.31 27.70
CA THR A 125 8.30 16.11 28.52
C THR A 125 7.12 15.14 28.60
N GLU A 126 5.89 15.65 28.75
CA GLU A 126 4.69 14.80 28.79
C GLU A 126 4.41 14.11 27.46
N GLN A 127 4.51 14.84 26.34
CA GLN A 127 4.28 14.28 25.02
C GLN A 127 5.43 13.37 24.57
N GLU A 128 6.65 13.65 25.02
CA GLU A 128 7.80 12.76 24.85
C GLU A 128 7.56 11.43 25.55
N ARG A 129 7.09 11.43 26.80
CA ARG A 129 6.73 10.17 27.48
C ARG A 129 5.61 9.41 26.76
N ARG A 130 4.63 10.10 26.18
CA ARG A 130 3.59 9.46 25.36
C ARG A 130 4.16 8.82 24.09
N LEU A 131 5.09 9.50 23.41
CA LEU A 131 5.58 9.08 22.09
C LEU A 131 6.78 8.13 22.16
N LEU A 132 7.67 8.35 23.13
CA LEU A 132 8.96 7.67 23.28
C LEU A 132 8.99 6.74 24.49
N GLY A 133 7.97 6.79 25.37
CA GLY A 133 7.97 6.08 26.66
C GLY A 133 8.82 6.75 27.75
N VAL A 134 9.71 7.66 27.37
CA VAL A 134 10.65 8.37 28.25
C VAL A 134 10.76 9.85 27.86
N SER A 135 11.31 10.66 28.74
CA SER A 135 11.63 12.06 28.43
C SER A 135 12.86 12.14 27.53
N ALA A 136 12.91 13.08 26.58
CA ALA A 136 13.87 13.07 25.49
C ALA A 136 15.34 13.21 25.97
N GLU A 137 15.58 13.89 27.10
CA GLU A 137 16.92 14.09 27.65
C GLU A 137 17.53 12.80 28.21
N GLN A 138 16.73 11.77 28.48
CA GLN A 138 17.21 10.51 29.03
C GLN A 138 18.01 9.72 27.98
N ALA A 139 19.08 9.04 28.41
CA ALA A 139 19.94 8.27 27.50
C ALA A 139 19.17 7.19 26.71
N GLN A 140 18.12 6.63 27.31
CA GLN A 140 17.22 5.65 26.70
C GLN A 140 16.50 6.20 25.45
N ALA A 141 16.30 7.53 25.35
CA ALA A 141 15.64 8.16 24.22
C ALA A 141 16.52 8.26 22.97
N LEU A 142 17.85 8.19 23.13
CA LEU A 142 18.81 8.42 22.05
C LEU A 142 18.55 7.58 20.79
N PRO A 143 18.44 6.23 20.85
CA PRO A 143 18.18 5.44 19.65
C PRO A 143 16.86 5.80 18.96
N MET A 144 15.81 6.13 19.72
CA MET A 144 14.53 6.57 19.15
C MET A 144 14.65 7.92 18.46
N LEU A 145 15.28 8.90 19.11
CA LEU A 145 15.49 10.24 18.56
C LEU A 145 16.32 10.21 17.27
N THR A 146 17.34 9.35 17.19
CA THR A 146 18.13 9.21 15.95
C THR A 146 17.29 8.71 14.78
N ARG A 147 16.49 7.64 14.99
CA ARG A 147 15.55 7.13 13.97
C ARG A 147 14.51 8.18 13.58
N ILE A 148 13.92 8.85 14.56
CA ILE A 148 12.90 9.90 14.35
C ILE A 148 13.47 11.06 13.52
N MET A 149 14.69 11.51 13.80
CA MET A 149 15.33 12.59 13.06
C MET A 149 15.65 12.18 11.62
N ALA A 150 16.18 10.97 11.41
CA ALA A 150 16.44 10.44 10.07
C ALA A 150 15.14 10.37 9.25
N ALA A 151 14.08 9.82 9.84
CA ALA A 151 12.74 9.77 9.26
C ALA A 151 12.18 11.18 8.97
N ALA A 152 12.34 12.13 9.88
CA ALA A 152 11.90 13.51 9.69
C ALA A 152 12.64 14.23 8.54
N ALA A 153 13.94 13.95 8.35
CA ALA A 153 14.70 14.45 7.21
C ALA A 153 14.15 13.91 5.89
N GLN A 154 13.82 12.62 5.83
CA GLN A 154 13.15 12.04 4.67
C GLN A 154 11.78 12.69 4.43
N CYS A 155 10.95 12.88 5.46
CA CYS A 155 9.66 13.58 5.34
C CYS A 155 9.79 14.98 4.73
N ILE A 156 10.77 15.76 5.19
CA ILE A 156 10.97 17.13 4.69
C ILE A 156 11.37 17.12 3.21
N SER A 157 12.12 16.12 2.75
CA SER A 157 12.46 15.99 1.33
C SER A 157 11.22 15.88 0.42
N PHE A 158 10.09 15.40 0.95
CA PHE A 158 8.82 15.30 0.23
C PHE A 158 7.94 16.56 0.28
N LYS A 159 8.22 17.54 1.16
CA LYS A 159 7.34 18.72 1.34
C LYS A 159 7.12 19.52 0.05
N ASN A 160 8.11 19.54 -0.85
CA ASN A 160 8.03 20.25 -2.14
C ASN A 160 7.46 19.39 -3.28
N GLN A 161 6.96 18.19 -2.97
CA GLN A 161 6.40 17.24 -3.92
C GLN A 161 4.96 16.90 -3.49
N PRO A 162 3.99 17.80 -3.74
CA PRO A 162 2.61 17.59 -3.31
C PRO A 162 2.05 16.31 -3.93
N LEU A 163 1.20 15.63 -3.15
CA LEU A 163 0.48 14.45 -3.59
C LEU A 163 -0.88 14.85 -4.18
N PRO A 164 -1.41 14.10 -5.16
CA PRO A 164 -2.70 14.40 -5.76
C PRO A 164 -3.84 14.26 -4.74
N GLU A 165 -4.90 15.03 -4.94
CA GLU A 165 -6.14 14.91 -4.18
C GLU A 165 -6.83 13.56 -4.45
N ILE A 166 -7.44 13.00 -3.41
CA ILE A 166 -8.14 11.71 -3.48
C ILE A 166 -9.64 11.93 -3.21
N ALA A 167 -10.47 11.53 -4.17
CA ALA A 167 -11.93 11.56 -4.02
C ALA A 167 -12.42 10.44 -3.07
N PRO A 168 -13.58 10.61 -2.42
CA PRO A 168 -14.27 9.51 -1.75
C PRO A 168 -14.55 8.36 -2.73
N ILE A 169 -14.59 7.14 -2.20
CA ILE A 169 -14.94 5.94 -2.94
C ILE A 169 -16.39 6.04 -3.43
N ASP A 170 -16.62 5.65 -4.69
CA ASP A 170 -17.95 5.34 -5.20
C ASP A 170 -18.44 4.03 -4.59
N PRO A 171 -19.45 4.06 -3.69
CA PRO A 171 -19.91 2.86 -2.98
C PRO A 171 -20.57 1.83 -3.91
N ALA A 172 -21.04 2.24 -5.08
CA ALA A 172 -21.61 1.33 -6.07
C ALA A 172 -20.53 0.57 -6.87
N GLY A 173 -19.26 0.99 -6.79
CA GLY A 173 -18.14 0.38 -7.52
C GLY A 173 -18.17 0.57 -9.04
N ILE A 174 -19.11 1.36 -9.58
CA ILE A 174 -19.28 1.59 -11.02
C ILE A 174 -18.19 2.53 -11.55
N ARG A 175 -17.83 3.54 -10.76
CA ARG A 175 -16.76 4.51 -11.08
C ARG A 175 -15.39 3.95 -10.71
N THR A 176 -14.96 2.93 -11.44
CA THR A 176 -13.65 2.31 -11.25
C THR A 176 -12.50 3.29 -11.51
N ASP A 177 -12.72 4.33 -12.31
CA ASP A 177 -11.78 5.44 -12.53
C ASP A 177 -11.57 6.32 -11.27
N ILE A 178 -12.55 6.37 -10.38
CA ILE A 178 -12.45 7.04 -9.07
C ILE A 178 -11.88 6.08 -8.01
N ASN A 179 -12.37 4.85 -8.01
CA ASN A 179 -12.00 3.85 -7.01
C ASN A 179 -10.55 3.38 -7.22
N TRP A 180 -10.16 3.09 -8.45
CA TRP A 180 -8.83 2.58 -8.83
C TRP A 180 -7.98 3.70 -9.43
N CYS A 181 -7.64 4.67 -8.60
CA CYS A 181 -6.83 5.84 -8.99
C CYS A 181 -5.44 5.85 -8.34
N PRO A 182 -4.46 6.56 -8.93
CA PRO A 182 -3.13 6.70 -8.35
C PRO A 182 -3.16 7.25 -6.92
N GLY A 183 -2.40 6.63 -6.01
CA GLY A 183 -2.34 6.97 -4.60
C GLY A 183 -3.39 6.28 -3.73
N ARG A 184 -4.40 5.63 -4.31
CA ARG A 184 -5.39 4.85 -3.56
C ARG A 184 -4.75 3.60 -2.96
N LEU A 185 -5.19 3.26 -1.76
CA LEU A 185 -4.82 2.03 -1.08
C LEU A 185 -5.99 1.04 -1.00
N LEU A 186 -5.65 -0.25 -0.97
CA LEU A 186 -6.55 -1.35 -0.72
C LEU A 186 -6.22 -1.98 0.63
N ASN A 187 -7.22 -2.35 1.43
CA ASN A 187 -6.99 -3.21 2.58
C ASN A 187 -6.69 -4.64 2.12
N LEU A 188 -6.06 -5.45 2.96
CA LEU A 188 -5.86 -6.87 2.66
C LEU A 188 -7.20 -7.59 2.40
N PRO A 189 -7.19 -8.67 1.60
CA PRO A 189 -8.38 -9.49 1.40
C PRO A 189 -9.04 -9.87 2.72
N GLY A 190 -10.38 -9.76 2.81
CA GLY A 190 -11.15 -10.12 4.01
C GLY A 190 -11.19 -9.02 5.09
N LYS A 191 -10.38 -7.96 4.97
CA LYS A 191 -10.38 -6.85 5.93
C LYS A 191 -11.28 -5.71 5.50
N HIS A 192 -11.95 -5.11 6.47
CA HIS A 192 -12.73 -3.89 6.29
C HIS A 192 -11.95 -2.66 6.78
N ALA A 193 -12.12 -1.53 6.13
CA ALA A 193 -11.62 -0.24 6.59
C ALA A 193 -12.81 0.68 6.85
N ASP A 194 -12.87 1.25 8.06
CA ASP A 194 -13.92 2.20 8.46
C ASP A 194 -13.65 3.59 7.88
N THR A 195 -13.38 3.68 6.57
CA THR A 195 -13.10 4.92 5.85
C THR A 195 -13.72 4.88 4.45
N GLY A 196 -14.19 6.03 3.97
CA GLY A 196 -14.63 6.20 2.58
C GLY A 196 -13.49 6.38 1.58
N PHE A 197 -12.24 6.05 1.95
CA PHE A 197 -11.06 6.37 1.14
C PHE A 197 -10.11 5.19 0.86
N ILE A 198 -10.13 4.14 1.68
CA ILE A 198 -9.41 2.87 1.43
C ILE A 198 -10.38 1.85 0.86
N LEU A 199 -10.02 1.25 -0.27
CA LEU A 199 -10.80 0.17 -0.86
C LEU A 199 -10.76 -1.05 0.05
N SER A 200 -11.91 -1.51 0.51
CA SER A 200 -12.01 -2.68 1.39
C SER A 200 -13.28 -3.48 1.09
N GLY A 201 -13.28 -4.75 1.48
CA GLY A 201 -14.38 -5.66 1.24
C GLY A 201 -14.03 -7.05 1.73
N SER A 202 -14.98 -7.73 2.38
CA SER A 202 -14.75 -9.08 2.91
C SER A 202 -14.59 -10.09 1.78
N GLY A 203 -15.31 -9.92 0.66
CA GLY A 203 -15.38 -10.92 -0.40
C GLY A 203 -16.01 -12.26 0.04
N GLU A 204 -16.52 -12.33 1.27
CA GLU A 204 -17.17 -13.51 1.84
C GLU A 204 -18.67 -13.47 1.54
N ASN A 205 -19.17 -14.58 0.97
CA ASN A 205 -20.58 -14.94 0.81
C ASN A 205 -21.56 -13.80 0.46
N GLN A 206 -21.76 -13.57 -0.84
CA GLN A 206 -23.10 -13.46 -1.45
C GLN A 206 -22.99 -13.39 -2.98
N PRO A 207 -23.92 -13.96 -3.79
CA PRO A 207 -25.31 -13.49 -3.78
C PRO A 207 -26.39 -14.57 -4.08
N GLN A 208 -27.67 -14.19 -3.98
CA GLN A 208 -28.79 -14.93 -4.59
C GLN A 208 -29.52 -14.16 -5.72
N SER A 209 -29.19 -12.90 -6.04
CA SER A 209 -29.86 -12.20 -7.17
C SER A 209 -29.04 -11.19 -7.99
N ASP A 210 -27.87 -10.70 -7.55
CA ASP A 210 -27.05 -9.79 -8.38
C ASP A 210 -25.54 -9.98 -8.14
N THR A 211 -24.93 -10.83 -8.97
CA THR A 211 -23.49 -11.12 -8.95
C THR A 211 -22.65 -9.90 -9.29
N MET A 212 -23.07 -9.10 -10.28
CA MET A 212 -22.35 -7.89 -10.68
C MET A 212 -22.25 -6.87 -9.53
N THR A 213 -23.36 -6.60 -8.83
CA THR A 213 -23.33 -5.68 -7.68
C THR A 213 -22.40 -6.17 -6.58
N TRP A 214 -22.40 -7.47 -6.27
CA TRP A 214 -21.45 -8.05 -5.31
C TRP A 214 -20.00 -7.89 -5.76
N VAL A 215 -19.70 -8.17 -7.02
CA VAL A 215 -18.35 -8.00 -7.59
C VAL A 215 -17.89 -6.55 -7.45
N LEU A 216 -18.71 -5.58 -7.84
CA LEU A 216 -18.35 -4.15 -7.79
C LEU A 216 -18.20 -3.61 -6.37
N ALA A 217 -18.95 -4.14 -5.40
CA ALA A 217 -18.83 -3.77 -4.00
C ALA A 217 -17.57 -4.33 -3.32
N ASN A 218 -16.92 -5.35 -3.90
CA ASN A 218 -15.77 -6.03 -3.30
C ASN A 218 -14.50 -5.85 -4.15
N PRO A 219 -13.56 -4.98 -3.76
CA PRO A 219 -12.42 -4.60 -4.61
C PRO A 219 -11.55 -5.78 -5.08
N TRP A 220 -11.29 -6.74 -4.19
CA TRP A 220 -10.50 -7.93 -4.54
C TRP A 220 -11.24 -8.86 -5.49
N ILE A 221 -12.55 -9.04 -5.28
CA ILE A 221 -13.40 -9.83 -6.18
C ILE A 221 -13.46 -9.15 -7.56
N PHE A 222 -13.62 -7.83 -7.60
CA PHE A 222 -13.57 -7.05 -8.83
C PHE A 222 -12.22 -7.19 -9.56
N LEU A 223 -11.09 -7.12 -8.85
CA LEU A 223 -9.78 -7.28 -9.47
C LEU A 223 -9.59 -8.66 -10.08
N LEU A 224 -9.98 -9.71 -9.36
CA LEU A 224 -9.94 -11.10 -9.86
C LEU A 224 -10.87 -11.29 -11.08
N ALA A 225 -12.07 -10.72 -11.04
CA ALA A 225 -12.97 -10.68 -12.19
C ALA A 225 -12.34 -9.93 -13.37
N ALA A 226 -11.69 -8.79 -13.13
CA ALA A 226 -11.03 -7.99 -14.17
C ALA A 226 -9.87 -8.74 -14.83
N ILE A 227 -9.11 -9.54 -14.07
CA ILE A 227 -8.03 -10.38 -14.60
C ILE A 227 -8.58 -11.43 -15.57
N THR A 228 -9.59 -12.20 -15.18
CA THR A 228 -10.19 -13.21 -16.07
C THR A 228 -10.97 -12.61 -17.24
N TYR A 229 -11.58 -11.43 -17.05
CA TYR A 229 -12.19 -10.67 -18.15
C TYR A 229 -11.15 -10.18 -19.17
N ALA A 230 -9.98 -9.73 -18.71
CA ALA A 230 -8.88 -9.36 -19.58
C ALA A 230 -8.29 -10.59 -20.30
N GLN A 231 -8.17 -11.73 -19.62
CA GLN A 231 -7.81 -13.02 -20.22
C GLN A 231 -8.76 -13.40 -21.37
N ASP A 232 -10.07 -13.37 -21.14
CA ASP A 232 -11.09 -13.72 -22.15
C ASP A 232 -11.05 -12.77 -23.35
N SER A 233 -10.99 -11.46 -23.07
CA SER A 233 -10.86 -10.42 -24.11
C SER A 233 -9.59 -10.62 -24.96
N TRP A 234 -8.45 -10.93 -24.34
CA TRP A 234 -7.19 -11.12 -25.05
C TRP A 234 -7.18 -12.42 -25.87
N LYS A 235 -7.75 -13.50 -25.33
CA LYS A 235 -7.93 -14.77 -26.06
C LYS A 235 -8.74 -14.56 -27.35
N ALA A 236 -9.79 -13.75 -27.31
CA ALA A 236 -10.60 -13.42 -28.48
C ALA A 236 -9.82 -12.65 -29.57
N GLU A 237 -8.77 -11.91 -29.22
CA GLU A 237 -7.94 -11.18 -30.19
C GLU A 237 -6.99 -12.09 -31.00
N SER A 238 -6.77 -13.34 -30.57
CA SER A 238 -5.83 -14.29 -31.20
C SER A 238 -4.39 -13.76 -31.34
N ARG A 239 -3.95 -12.92 -30.40
CA ARG A 239 -2.62 -12.26 -30.40
C ARG A 239 -1.89 -12.46 -29.07
N GLY A 240 -1.92 -13.69 -28.58
CA GLY A 240 -1.41 -14.06 -27.26
C GLY A 240 -2.53 -14.31 -26.27
N GLY A 241 -2.18 -14.39 -24.99
CA GLY A 241 -3.15 -14.69 -23.94
C GLY A 241 -2.52 -14.72 -22.54
N LEU A 242 -3.40 -14.75 -21.54
CA LEU A 242 -3.07 -14.94 -20.14
C LEU A 242 -3.74 -16.24 -19.69
N LEU A 243 -3.03 -17.12 -19.00
CA LEU A 243 -3.57 -18.35 -18.43
C LEU A 243 -3.28 -18.38 -16.93
N LEU A 244 -4.28 -18.84 -16.19
CA LEU A 244 -4.22 -19.03 -14.74
C LEU A 244 -4.31 -20.53 -14.48
N GLU A 245 -3.19 -21.15 -14.13
CA GLU A 245 -3.09 -22.61 -13.94
C GLU A 245 -3.02 -22.98 -12.47
N LEU A 246 -3.66 -24.11 -12.13
CA LEU A 246 -3.58 -24.72 -10.81
C LEU A 246 -2.44 -25.73 -10.80
N PRO A 247 -1.41 -25.55 -9.95
CA PRO A 247 -0.35 -26.53 -9.84
C PRO A 247 -0.86 -27.90 -9.37
N PRO A 248 -0.17 -28.99 -9.74
CA PRO A 248 -0.62 -30.34 -9.43
C PRO A 248 -0.71 -30.59 -7.92
N GLY A 249 -1.75 -31.33 -7.50
CA GLY A 249 -1.95 -31.73 -6.11
C GLY A 249 -2.70 -30.71 -5.24
N GLN A 250 -3.15 -29.59 -5.81
CA GLN A 250 -3.97 -28.60 -5.11
C GLN A 250 -5.48 -28.78 -5.41
N ALA A 251 -6.33 -28.31 -4.49
CA ALA A 251 -7.77 -28.30 -4.68
C ALA A 251 -8.21 -26.99 -5.35
N ALA A 252 -9.02 -27.07 -6.41
CA ALA A 252 -9.42 -25.89 -7.19
C ALA A 252 -10.14 -24.79 -6.38
N HIS A 253 -10.89 -25.17 -5.35
CA HIS A 253 -11.58 -24.24 -4.45
C HIS A 253 -10.70 -23.72 -3.31
N GLN A 254 -9.53 -24.33 -3.08
CA GLN A 254 -8.60 -23.94 -2.02
C GLN A 254 -7.15 -24.00 -2.52
N PRO A 255 -6.81 -23.22 -3.56
CA PRO A 255 -5.44 -23.18 -4.06
C PRO A 255 -4.52 -22.52 -3.03
N SER A 256 -3.34 -23.09 -2.82
CA SER A 256 -2.25 -22.45 -2.10
C SER A 256 -1.52 -21.43 -2.98
N GLU A 257 -1.56 -21.61 -4.30
CA GLU A 257 -1.06 -20.65 -5.29
C GLU A 257 -1.72 -20.91 -6.65
N ILE A 258 -1.74 -19.89 -7.51
CA ILE A 258 -2.16 -20.00 -8.91
C ILE A 258 -1.00 -19.52 -9.78
N GLN A 259 -0.60 -20.32 -10.75
CA GLN A 259 0.47 -19.97 -11.70
C GLN A 259 -0.07 -19.08 -12.81
N VAL A 260 0.75 -18.12 -13.21
CA VAL A 260 0.47 -17.22 -14.33
C VAL A 260 1.35 -17.62 -15.50
N LEU A 261 0.71 -18.09 -16.56
CA LEU A 261 1.34 -18.31 -17.85
C LEU A 261 0.88 -17.23 -18.82
N VAL A 262 1.77 -16.82 -19.70
CA VAL A 262 1.45 -15.85 -20.75
C VAL A 262 1.73 -16.52 -22.08
N MET A 263 0.79 -16.46 -23.01
CA MET A 263 0.92 -17.00 -24.37
C MET A 263 1.41 -15.89 -25.31
N GLY A 264 2.45 -16.19 -26.09
CA GLY A 264 2.96 -15.26 -27.10
C GLY A 264 2.13 -15.25 -28.38
N HIS A 265 2.42 -14.31 -29.28
CA HIS A 265 1.85 -14.26 -30.63
C HIS A 265 2.03 -15.53 -31.48
N GLN A 266 3.04 -16.36 -31.16
CA GLN A 266 3.32 -17.63 -31.84
C GLN A 266 2.61 -18.83 -31.20
N GLY A 267 1.79 -18.59 -30.16
CA GLY A 267 1.12 -19.63 -29.40
C GLY A 267 1.99 -20.30 -28.33
N ASP A 268 3.23 -19.84 -28.13
CA ASP A 268 4.14 -20.42 -27.14
C ASP A 268 3.84 -19.90 -25.73
N GLU A 269 3.63 -20.81 -24.78
CA GLU A 269 3.30 -20.49 -23.40
C GLU A 269 4.57 -20.41 -22.54
N LEU A 270 4.60 -19.44 -21.63
CA LEU A 270 5.69 -19.28 -20.68
C LEU A 270 5.13 -19.02 -19.29
N GLN A 271 5.53 -19.83 -18.32
CA GLN A 271 5.29 -19.57 -16.90
C GLN A 271 6.07 -18.32 -16.48
N CYS A 272 5.34 -17.31 -16.00
CA CYS A 272 5.85 -15.98 -15.74
C CYS A 272 5.85 -15.58 -14.25
N GLY A 273 5.24 -16.40 -13.38
CA GLY A 273 5.15 -16.16 -11.94
C GLY A 273 3.85 -16.71 -11.37
N THR A 274 3.40 -16.12 -10.26
CA THR A 274 2.13 -16.44 -9.60
C THR A 274 1.10 -15.32 -9.78
N LEU A 275 -0.16 -15.60 -9.43
CA LEU A 275 -1.23 -14.60 -9.41
C LEU A 275 -0.92 -13.42 -8.46
N ALA A 276 -0.29 -13.68 -7.32
CA ALA A 276 0.17 -12.63 -6.41
C ALA A 276 1.19 -11.71 -7.08
N ASP A 277 2.16 -12.25 -7.84
CA ASP A 277 3.16 -11.46 -8.55
C ASP A 277 2.52 -10.53 -9.59
N LEU A 278 1.56 -11.05 -10.37
CA LEU A 278 0.80 -10.26 -11.33
C LEU A 278 0.02 -9.14 -10.64
N ILE A 279 -0.68 -9.45 -9.54
CA ILE A 279 -1.45 -8.47 -8.77
C ILE A 279 -0.55 -7.34 -8.25
N PHE A 280 0.61 -7.68 -7.65
CA PHE A 280 1.53 -6.65 -7.17
C PHE A 280 2.01 -5.73 -8.29
N ARG A 281 2.36 -6.30 -9.44
CA ARG A 281 2.79 -5.52 -10.61
C ARG A 281 1.67 -4.63 -11.16
N VAL A 282 0.44 -5.13 -11.19
CA VAL A 282 -0.73 -4.33 -11.60
C VAL A 282 -0.99 -3.17 -10.63
N LEU A 283 -0.96 -3.42 -9.32
CA LEU A 283 -1.13 -2.37 -8.32
C LEU A 283 -0.02 -1.32 -8.40
N ASP A 284 1.24 -1.75 -8.54
CA ASP A 284 2.38 -0.84 -8.70
C ASP A 284 2.26 0.02 -9.96
N HIS A 285 1.86 -0.58 -11.09
CA HIS A 285 1.62 0.14 -12.35
C HIS A 285 0.50 1.18 -12.23
N LEU A 286 -0.55 0.89 -11.46
CA LEU A 286 -1.62 1.83 -11.15
C LEU A 286 -1.23 2.88 -10.09
N ASN A 287 0.00 2.80 -9.55
CA ASN A 287 0.48 3.59 -8.40
C ASN A 287 -0.46 3.45 -7.18
N MET A 288 -0.96 2.25 -6.99
CA MET A 288 -1.79 1.82 -5.86
C MET A 288 -1.01 0.86 -4.97
N GLY A 289 -1.56 0.47 -3.83
CA GLY A 289 -1.00 -0.65 -3.07
C GLY A 289 -1.77 -0.95 -1.80
N ILE A 290 -1.15 -1.72 -0.89
CA ILE A 290 -1.89 -2.41 0.17
C ILE A 290 -1.67 -1.72 1.53
N PHE A 291 -2.77 -1.41 2.20
CA PHE A 291 -2.85 -1.00 3.58
C PHE A 291 -3.07 -2.24 4.48
N ASP A 292 -2.45 -2.36 5.65
CA ASP A 292 -1.50 -1.41 6.29
C ASP A 292 -0.03 -1.83 6.13
N LEU A 293 0.20 -3.09 5.77
CA LEU A 293 1.52 -3.67 5.55
C LEU A 293 1.48 -4.44 4.23
N MET A 294 2.50 -4.25 3.40
CA MET A 294 2.66 -5.01 2.17
C MET A 294 2.91 -6.49 2.52
N PRO A 295 2.00 -7.41 2.15
CA PRO A 295 2.22 -8.84 2.39
C PRO A 295 3.30 -9.37 1.45
N SER A 296 3.93 -10.47 1.84
CA SER A 296 4.68 -11.34 0.92
C SER A 296 3.73 -12.02 -0.09
N PRO A 297 4.23 -12.50 -1.24
CA PRO A 297 3.40 -13.24 -2.20
C PRO A 297 2.66 -14.44 -1.60
N SER A 298 3.31 -15.19 -0.70
CA SER A 298 2.70 -16.33 -0.01
C SER A 298 1.58 -15.93 0.95
N GLU A 299 1.74 -14.81 1.67
CA GLU A 299 0.70 -14.27 2.54
C GLU A 299 -0.49 -13.78 1.72
N LEU A 300 -0.23 -13.09 0.59
CA LEU A 300 -1.30 -12.66 -0.30
C LEU A 300 -2.07 -13.85 -0.87
N ASN A 301 -1.38 -14.89 -1.35
CA ASN A 301 -2.03 -16.11 -1.83
C ASN A 301 -2.94 -16.73 -0.76
N THR A 302 -2.46 -16.84 0.48
CA THR A 302 -3.26 -17.33 1.61
C THR A 302 -4.53 -16.49 1.84
N CYS A 303 -4.39 -15.16 1.76
CA CYS A 303 -5.52 -14.24 1.88
C CYS A 303 -6.50 -14.31 0.69
N LEU A 304 -6.04 -14.70 -0.50
CA LEU A 304 -6.88 -14.85 -1.70
C LEU A 304 -7.65 -16.18 -1.74
N THR A 305 -7.18 -17.24 -1.07
CA THR A 305 -7.82 -18.57 -1.09
C THR A 305 -9.32 -18.54 -0.79
N PRO A 306 -9.82 -17.87 0.28
CA PRO A 306 -11.25 -17.79 0.54
C PRO A 306 -12.03 -17.06 -0.56
N MET A 307 -11.41 -16.04 -1.17
CA MET A 307 -12.02 -15.29 -2.27
C MET A 307 -12.12 -16.11 -3.53
N ILE A 308 -11.11 -16.92 -3.84
CA ILE A 308 -11.12 -17.85 -4.97
C ILE A 308 -12.24 -18.87 -4.79
N SER A 309 -12.45 -19.38 -3.58
CA SER A 309 -13.63 -20.20 -3.28
C SER A 309 -14.93 -19.45 -3.55
N SER A 310 -15.07 -18.21 -3.08
CA SER A 310 -16.27 -17.38 -3.28
C SER A 310 -16.56 -17.10 -4.75
N ILE A 311 -15.57 -16.73 -5.57
CA ILE A 311 -15.79 -16.40 -7.00
C ILE A 311 -16.14 -17.62 -7.84
N LEU A 312 -15.67 -18.81 -7.46
CA LEU A 312 -16.09 -20.07 -8.09
C LEU A 312 -17.52 -20.44 -7.70
N GLN A 313 -17.86 -20.34 -6.41
CA GLN A 313 -19.22 -20.62 -5.93
C GLN A 313 -20.28 -19.71 -6.56
N ASN A 314 -19.94 -18.44 -6.76
CA ASN A 314 -20.83 -17.43 -7.32
C ASN A 314 -20.72 -17.30 -8.85
N ARG A 315 -20.10 -18.28 -9.53
CA ARG A 315 -19.98 -18.35 -10.99
C ARG A 315 -19.44 -17.07 -11.63
N VAL A 316 -18.46 -16.44 -10.99
CA VAL A 316 -17.66 -15.36 -11.59
C VAL A 316 -16.50 -15.98 -12.35
N TRP A 317 -15.82 -16.94 -11.72
CA TRP A 317 -14.85 -17.82 -12.37
C TRP A 317 -15.43 -19.21 -12.55
N GLN A 318 -14.80 -19.98 -13.43
CA GLN A 318 -14.95 -21.42 -13.52
C GLN A 318 -13.57 -22.08 -13.53
N TYR A 319 -13.48 -23.28 -12.97
CA TYR A 319 -12.31 -24.13 -13.09
C TYR A 319 -12.56 -25.20 -14.15
N ARG A 320 -11.61 -25.39 -15.06
CA ARG A 320 -11.62 -26.46 -16.05
C ARG A 320 -10.52 -27.44 -15.73
N GLU A 321 -10.88 -28.71 -15.54
CA GLU A 321 -9.90 -29.78 -15.38
C GLU A 321 -9.08 -29.92 -16.67
N GLY A 322 -7.77 -30.07 -16.51
CA GLY A 322 -6.87 -30.37 -17.62
C GLY A 322 -7.12 -31.77 -18.16
N MET A 323 -6.92 -31.95 -19.47
CA MET A 323 -6.90 -33.29 -20.07
C MET A 323 -5.59 -33.99 -19.75
N SER A 324 -5.48 -35.30 -20.03
CA SER A 324 -4.31 -36.13 -19.66
C SER A 324 -2.95 -35.46 -19.90
N GLY A 325 -2.33 -35.00 -18.81
CA GLY A 325 -1.00 -34.35 -18.80
C GLY A 325 -1.01 -32.82 -18.72
N GLU A 326 -2.16 -32.17 -18.90
CA GLU A 326 -2.34 -30.72 -18.77
C GLU A 326 -2.81 -30.35 -17.35
N GLN A 327 -2.42 -29.16 -16.89
CA GLN A 327 -2.91 -28.62 -15.63
C GLN A 327 -4.31 -28.05 -15.80
N GLY A 328 -5.09 -28.03 -14.73
CA GLY A 328 -6.39 -27.36 -14.76
C GLY A 328 -6.23 -25.86 -14.74
N THR A 329 -7.16 -25.16 -15.41
CA THR A 329 -7.10 -23.72 -15.62
C THR A 329 -8.31 -23.01 -15.05
N TYR A 330 -8.11 -21.79 -14.55
CA TYR A 330 -9.19 -20.86 -14.21
C TYR A 330 -9.50 -19.95 -15.39
N GLU A 331 -10.79 -19.76 -15.65
CA GLU A 331 -11.31 -18.85 -16.67
C GLU A 331 -12.52 -18.07 -16.12
N ILE A 332 -12.91 -16.99 -16.80
CA ILE A 332 -14.19 -16.32 -16.50
C ILE A 332 -15.35 -17.28 -16.79
N HIS A 333 -16.39 -17.25 -15.95
CA HIS A 333 -17.59 -18.01 -16.20
C HIS A 333 -18.41 -17.36 -17.35
N PRO A 334 -18.94 -18.12 -18.32
CA PRO A 334 -19.65 -17.56 -19.49
C PRO A 334 -20.83 -16.64 -19.11
N GLU A 335 -21.67 -17.05 -18.15
CA GLU A 335 -22.81 -16.24 -17.69
C GLU A 335 -22.35 -14.88 -17.13
N PHE A 336 -21.23 -14.84 -16.40
CA PHE A 336 -20.70 -13.60 -15.85
C PHE A 336 -19.98 -12.75 -16.92
N SER A 337 -19.32 -13.38 -17.90
CA SER A 337 -18.76 -12.65 -19.05
C SER A 337 -19.86 -11.88 -19.79
N ASP A 338 -21.03 -12.47 -19.99
CA ASP A 338 -22.20 -11.77 -20.57
C ASP A 338 -22.67 -10.59 -19.70
N GLU A 339 -22.63 -10.72 -18.37
CA GLU A 339 -22.95 -9.62 -17.45
C GLU A 339 -21.97 -8.45 -17.55
N CYS A 340 -20.69 -8.71 -17.82
CA CYS A 340 -19.69 -7.67 -18.06
C CYS A 340 -20.02 -6.78 -19.27
N TYR A 341 -20.87 -7.21 -20.20
CA TYR A 341 -21.34 -6.40 -21.34
C TYR A 341 -22.69 -5.70 -21.09
N ARG A 342 -23.39 -5.99 -19.98
CA ARG A 342 -24.61 -5.26 -19.58
C ARG A 342 -24.27 -3.89 -19.00
N ILE A 343 -25.26 -3.04 -18.76
CA ILE A 343 -25.06 -1.59 -18.44
C ILE A 343 -24.05 -1.37 -17.31
N ALA A 344 -24.19 -2.05 -16.17
CA ALA A 344 -23.28 -1.88 -15.03
C ALA A 344 -21.87 -2.39 -15.37
N GLY A 345 -21.76 -3.62 -15.90
CA GLY A 345 -20.50 -4.21 -16.32
C GLY A 345 -19.78 -3.41 -17.41
N ALA A 346 -20.49 -2.93 -18.43
CA ALA A 346 -19.93 -2.14 -19.51
C ALA A 346 -19.42 -0.78 -19.00
N ARG A 347 -20.04 -0.22 -17.96
CA ARG A 347 -19.52 0.99 -17.32
C ARG A 347 -18.26 0.69 -16.50
N SER A 348 -18.27 -0.34 -15.67
CA SER A 348 -17.18 -0.65 -14.74
C SER A 348 -15.98 -1.33 -15.40
N PHE A 349 -16.16 -2.35 -16.23
CA PHE A 349 -15.07 -3.09 -16.88
C PHE A 349 -14.57 -2.40 -18.17
N ASN A 350 -15.48 -1.82 -18.96
CA ASN A 350 -15.11 -1.22 -20.24
C ASN A 350 -14.83 0.28 -20.14
N ARG A 351 -15.85 1.09 -19.83
CA ARG A 351 -15.74 2.56 -19.90
C ARG A 351 -14.79 3.14 -18.86
N HIS A 352 -14.96 2.75 -17.59
CA HIS A 352 -14.15 3.27 -16.47
C HIS A 352 -12.99 2.33 -16.12
N GLY A 353 -13.08 1.04 -16.47
CA GLY A 353 -12.10 0.00 -16.12
C GLY A 353 -10.97 -0.19 -17.12
N GLN A 354 -10.92 0.61 -18.19
CA GLN A 354 -9.93 0.48 -19.26
C GLN A 354 -8.49 0.48 -18.73
N ASN A 355 -8.17 1.38 -17.79
CA ASN A 355 -6.82 1.49 -17.23
C ASN A 355 -6.39 0.21 -16.50
N ILE A 356 -7.30 -0.44 -15.77
CA ILE A 356 -7.02 -1.68 -15.03
C ILE A 356 -6.77 -2.82 -16.02
N ARG A 357 -7.60 -2.95 -17.06
CA ARG A 357 -7.42 -3.97 -18.09
C ARG A 357 -6.10 -3.80 -18.85
N GLN A 358 -5.77 -2.56 -19.21
CA GLN A 358 -4.50 -2.25 -19.85
C GLN A 358 -3.31 -2.54 -18.93
N ALA A 359 -3.41 -2.22 -17.64
CA ALA A 359 -2.39 -2.55 -16.66
C ALA A 359 -2.17 -4.06 -16.55
N ILE A 360 -3.25 -4.87 -16.47
CA ILE A 360 -3.17 -6.33 -16.41
C ILE A 360 -2.43 -6.88 -17.63
N ARG A 361 -2.85 -6.49 -18.85
CA ARG A 361 -2.22 -6.94 -20.09
C ARG A 361 -0.75 -6.52 -20.17
N PHE A 362 -0.48 -5.23 -19.95
CA PHE A 362 0.87 -4.69 -20.04
C PHE A 362 1.82 -5.38 -19.06
N GLN A 363 1.38 -5.62 -17.82
CA GLN A 363 2.22 -6.29 -16.82
C GLN A 363 2.43 -7.77 -17.14
N ALA A 364 1.42 -8.48 -17.67
CA ALA A 364 1.60 -9.85 -18.14
C ALA A 364 2.62 -9.92 -19.30
N GLU A 365 2.51 -9.02 -20.29
CA GLU A 365 3.46 -8.93 -21.41
C GLU A 365 4.89 -8.61 -20.93
N GLN A 366 5.05 -7.71 -19.95
CA GLN A 366 6.34 -7.40 -19.34
C GLN A 366 6.94 -8.58 -18.58
N MET A 367 6.15 -9.26 -17.74
CA MET A 367 6.59 -10.47 -17.03
C MET A 367 7.09 -11.53 -18.02
N ARG A 368 6.43 -11.68 -19.18
CA ARG A 368 6.87 -12.58 -20.23
C ARG A 368 8.19 -12.13 -20.86
N ALA A 369 8.34 -10.86 -21.18
CA ALA A 369 9.56 -10.31 -21.78
C ALA A 369 10.78 -10.50 -20.86
N GLU A 370 10.61 -10.28 -19.56
CA GLU A 370 11.63 -10.52 -18.54
C GLU A 370 12.00 -12.00 -18.41
N ASN A 371 11.01 -12.90 -18.37
CA ASN A 371 11.31 -14.34 -18.27
C ASN A 371 11.92 -14.94 -19.53
N ARG A 372 11.69 -14.32 -20.70
CA ARG A 372 12.37 -14.69 -21.95
C ARG A 372 13.83 -14.25 -22.00
N SER A 373 14.22 -13.18 -21.32
CA SER A 373 15.61 -12.71 -21.34
C SER A 373 16.51 -13.46 -20.34
N ILE A 374 15.91 -14.18 -19.40
CA ILE A 374 16.61 -14.99 -18.38
C ILE A 374 16.89 -16.43 -18.90
N LYS A 375 16.13 -16.90 -19.89
CA LYS A 375 16.34 -18.19 -20.58
C LYS A 375 17.15 -18.00 -21.84
#